data_AF-A0A0D2ZZF1-F1
#
_entry.id   AF-A0A0D2ZZF1-F1
#
_cell.length_a   1.000
_cell.length_b   1.000
_cell.length_c   1.000
_cell.angle_alpha   90.00
_cell.angle_beta   90.00
_cell.angle_gamma   90.00
#
_symmetry.space_group_name_H-M   'P 1'
#
loop_
_entity.id
_entity.type
_entity.pdbx_description
1 polymer ?
#
loop_
_entity_poly.entity_id
_entity_poly.type
_entity_poly.pdbx_seq_one_letter_code
_entity_poly.pdbx_strand_id
1 'polypeptide(L)'
;MISTSMIDDIFAYKVALEIMEKDEDLEPTSIYECMQRSDWIKWKEAINVELESLKKRGVFGPITVTPRDVKPVGYKWAFVRKRNEKGEVVRYK
;
A
#
# COMPACT_ATOMS: atom_id res chain seq x y z
N MET A 1 -37.83 -0.76 14.37
CA MET A 1 -37.35 0.61 14.55
C MET A 1 -35.85 0.53 14.72
N ILE A 2 -35.06 0.94 13.71
CA ILE A 2 -33.60 1.01 13.88
C ILE A 2 -33.35 2.19 14.82
N SER A 3 -32.68 1.94 15.94
CA SER A 3 -32.37 2.97 16.95
C SER A 3 -31.51 4.06 16.31
N THR A 4 -31.81 5.33 16.56
CA THR A 4 -31.04 6.49 16.06
C THR A 4 -29.55 6.38 16.38
N SER A 5 -29.20 5.80 17.53
CA SER A 5 -27.81 5.48 17.91
C SER A 5 -27.04 4.65 16.86
N MET A 6 -27.69 3.67 16.22
CA MET A 6 -27.03 2.85 15.18
C MET A 6 -26.72 3.66 13.91
N ILE A 7 -27.55 4.66 13.60
CA ILE A 7 -27.33 5.52 12.42
C ILE A 7 -26.19 6.51 12.71
N ASP A 8 -26.16 7.06 13.92
CA ASP A 8 -25.10 7.96 14.36
C ASP A 8 -23.74 7.25 14.40
N ASP A 9 -23.69 6.00 14.87
CA ASP A 9 -22.47 5.18 14.87
C ASP A 9 -21.97 4.87 13.45
N ILE A 10 -22.88 4.55 12.53
CA ILE A 10 -22.53 4.31 11.11
C ILE A 10 -22.01 5.59 10.47
N PHE A 11 -22.62 6.74 10.76
CA PHE A 11 -22.19 8.04 10.26
C PHE A 11 -20.80 8.41 10.83
N ALA A 12 -20.61 8.28 12.14
CA ALA A 12 -19.32 8.50 12.79
C ALA A 12 -18.22 7.60 12.20
N TYR A 13 -18.52 6.31 11.96
CA TYR A 13 -17.59 5.39 11.31
C TYR A 13 -17.22 5.81 9.88
N LYS A 14 -18.20 6.23 9.07
CA LYS A 14 -17.93 6.73 7.71
C LYS A 14 -17.10 8.00 7.70
N VAL A 15 -17.41 8.96 8.57
CA VAL A 15 -16.63 10.19 8.71
C VAL A 15 -15.19 9.87 9.16
N ALA A 16 -15.02 8.96 10.11
CA ALA A 16 -13.70 8.53 10.55
C ALA A 16 -12.90 7.87 9.40
N LEU A 17 -13.53 7.01 8.60
CA LEU A 17 -12.88 6.41 7.42
C LEU A 17 -12.44 7.47 6.41
N GLU A 18 -13.30 8.45 6.08
CA GLU A 18 -12.94 9.51 5.13
C GLU A 18 -11.80 10.40 5.64
N ILE A 19 -11.73 10.65 6.94
CA ILE A 19 -10.62 11.39 7.56
C ILE A 19 -9.33 10.58 7.47
N MET A 20 -9.40 9.27 7.78
CA MET A 20 -8.25 8.38 7.69
C MET A 20 -7.75 8.20 6.25
N GLU A 21 -8.64 8.10 5.26
CA GLU A 21 -8.23 7.98 3.84
C GLU A 21 -7.49 9.22 3.34
N LYS A 22 -7.80 10.40 3.88
CA LYS A 22 -7.12 11.67 3.57
C LYS A 22 -5.85 11.89 4.38
N ASP A 23 -5.55 11.01 5.33
CA ASP A 23 -4.35 11.12 6.14
C ASP A 23 -3.11 10.72 5.34
N GLU A 24 -2.36 11.72 4.89
CA GLU A 24 -1.09 11.54 4.18
C GLU A 24 0.00 10.91 5.07
N ASP A 25 -0.17 10.87 6.40
CA ASP A 25 0.75 10.22 7.34
C ASP A 25 0.54 8.71 7.48
N LEU A 26 -0.62 8.18 7.06
CA LEU A 26 -0.82 6.74 6.94
C LEU A 26 -0.02 6.17 5.77
N GLU A 27 0.37 4.89 5.83
CA GLU A 27 1.06 4.26 4.71
C GLU A 27 0.07 3.87 3.59
N PRO A 28 0.44 4.05 2.30
CA PRO A 28 -0.43 3.64 1.22
C PRO A 28 -0.54 2.11 1.19
N THR A 29 -1.72 1.59 0.93
CA THR A 29 -1.95 0.14 0.94
C THR A 29 -1.94 -0.47 -0.47
N SER A 30 -1.90 0.39 -1.49
CA SER A 30 -1.93 0.03 -2.90
C SER A 30 -1.03 0.94 -3.74
N ILE A 31 -0.59 0.44 -4.91
CA ILE A 31 0.11 1.26 -5.91
C ILE A 31 -0.76 2.45 -6.33
N TYR A 32 -2.08 2.26 -6.43
CA TYR A 32 -2.98 3.31 -6.86
C TYR A 32 -2.99 4.49 -5.87
N GLU A 33 -3.16 4.23 -4.57
CA GLU A 33 -3.05 5.27 -3.54
C GLU A 33 -1.68 5.94 -3.56
N CYS A 34 -0.62 5.15 -3.69
CA CYS A 34 0.75 5.62 -3.75
C CYS A 34 0.99 6.59 -4.94
N MET A 35 0.37 6.31 -6.10
CA MET A 35 0.45 7.16 -7.30
C MET A 35 -0.30 8.48 -7.18
N GLN A 36 -1.31 8.58 -6.30
CA GLN A 36 -2.07 9.81 -6.07
C GLN A 36 -1.39 10.75 -5.07
N ARG A 37 -0.36 10.28 -4.36
CA ARG A 37 0.32 11.06 -3.32
C ARG A 37 1.40 11.97 -3.88
N SER A 38 1.63 13.07 -3.17
CA SER A 38 2.66 14.07 -3.50
C SER A 38 4.08 13.49 -3.52
N ASP A 39 4.35 12.47 -2.70
CA ASP A 39 5.65 11.80 -2.59
C ASP A 39 5.82 10.58 -3.52
N TRP A 40 4.92 10.39 -4.49
CA TRP A 40 4.94 9.29 -5.47
C TRP A 40 6.32 9.03 -6.09
N ILE A 41 7.07 10.08 -6.44
CA ILE A 41 8.39 9.93 -7.08
C ILE A 41 9.35 9.13 -6.19
N LYS A 42 9.33 9.36 -4.86
CA LYS A 42 10.18 8.63 -3.91
C LYS A 42 9.77 7.15 -3.80
N TRP A 43 8.47 6.88 -3.84
CA TRP A 43 7.95 5.51 -3.88
C TRP A 43 8.33 4.79 -5.17
N LYS A 44 8.22 5.46 -6.32
CA LYS A 44 8.60 4.91 -7.62
C LYS A 44 10.09 4.54 -7.66
N GLU A 45 10.95 5.38 -7.08
CA GLU A 45 12.37 5.08 -6.93
C GLU A 45 12.58 3.83 -6.06
N ALA A 46 11.90 3.72 -4.92
CA ALA A 46 12.00 2.55 -4.04
C ALA A 46 11.53 1.26 -4.75
N ILE A 47 10.42 1.31 -5.48
CA ILE A 47 9.92 0.18 -6.30
C ILE A 47 10.98 -0.25 -7.32
N ASN A 48 11.57 0.70 -8.05
CA ASN A 48 12.59 0.39 -9.05
C ASN A 48 13.84 -0.25 -8.43
N VAL A 49 14.29 0.27 -7.28
CA VAL A 49 15.42 -0.32 -6.54
C VAL A 49 15.13 -1.76 -6.12
N GLU A 50 13.92 -2.03 -5.62
CA GLU A 50 13.53 -3.40 -5.23
C GLU A 50 13.42 -4.32 -6.45
N LEU A 51 12.81 -3.88 -7.54
CA LEU A 51 12.71 -4.65 -8.78
C LEU A 51 14.08 -5.00 -9.36
N GLU A 52 15.01 -4.04 -9.43
CA GLU A 52 16.38 -4.29 -9.89
C GLU A 52 17.15 -5.23 -8.95
N SER A 53 16.91 -5.15 -7.64
CA SER A 53 17.48 -6.09 -6.65
C SER A 53 16.98 -7.53 -6.90
N LEU A 54 15.68 -7.71 -7.14
CA LEU A 54 15.07 -9.00 -7.44
C LEU A 54 15.59 -9.57 -8.76
N LYS A 55 15.73 -8.71 -9.78
CA LYS A 55 16.29 -9.07 -11.08
C LYS A 55 17.76 -9.51 -10.96
N LYS A 56 18.59 -8.76 -10.24
CA LYS A 56 20.00 -9.09 -10.01
C LYS A 56 20.17 -10.43 -9.28
N ARG A 57 19.25 -10.76 -8.38
CA ARG A 57 19.25 -12.02 -7.63
C ARG A 57 18.66 -13.20 -8.40
N GLY A 58 18.03 -12.96 -9.56
CA GLY A 58 17.38 -14.01 -10.34
C GLY A 58 16.22 -14.69 -9.59
N VAL A 59 15.50 -13.95 -8.74
CA VAL A 59 14.41 -14.51 -7.92
C VAL A 59 13.25 -15.02 -8.79
N PHE A 60 12.97 -14.32 -9.88
CA PHE A 60 11.89 -14.67 -10.80
C PHE A 60 12.39 -15.59 -11.91
N GLY A 61 11.69 -16.71 -12.10
CA GLY A 61 11.85 -17.57 -13.26
C GLY A 61 11.12 -17.02 -14.50
N PRO A 62 11.12 -17.77 -15.61
CA PRO A 62 10.37 -17.43 -16.81
C PRO A 62 8.89 -17.25 -16.50
N ILE A 63 8.24 -16.29 -17.16
CA ILE A 63 6.78 -16.13 -17.08
C ILE A 63 6.14 -17.33 -17.78
N THR A 64 5.40 -18.14 -17.04
CA THR A 64 4.69 -19.32 -17.56
C THR A 64 3.19 -19.19 -17.36
N VAL A 65 2.42 -19.77 -18.28
CA VAL A 65 0.95 -19.86 -18.13
C VAL A 65 0.63 -20.72 -16.92
N THR A 66 -0.28 -20.23 -16.06
CA THR A 66 -0.77 -21.01 -14.93
C THR A 66 -1.46 -22.28 -15.46
N PRO A 67 -1.05 -23.49 -15.02
CA PRO A 67 -1.70 -24.73 -15.42
C PRO A 67 -3.19 -24.75 -15.07
N ARG A 68 -3.98 -25.57 -15.79
CA ARG A 68 -5.40 -25.77 -15.45
C ARG A 68 -5.54 -26.29 -14.03
N ASP A 69 -6.56 -25.80 -13.33
CA ASP A 69 -6.91 -26.16 -11.95
C ASP A 69 -5.86 -25.81 -10.88
N VAL A 70 -4.85 -25.01 -11.22
CA VAL A 70 -3.87 -24.48 -10.26
C VAL A 70 -4.23 -23.04 -9.88
N LYS A 71 -4.33 -22.76 -8.58
CA LYS A 71 -4.45 -21.39 -8.06
C LYS A 71 -3.05 -20.79 -7.92
N PRO A 72 -2.71 -19.73 -8.66
CA PRO A 72 -1.42 -19.06 -8.50
C PRO A 72 -1.37 -18.37 -7.13
N VAL A 73 -0.16 -18.26 -6.58
CA VAL A 73 0.07 -17.50 -5.35
C VAL A 73 -0.06 -16.02 -5.68
N GLY A 74 -0.88 -15.30 -4.92
CA GLY A 74 -1.03 -13.86 -5.06
C GLY A 74 0.24 -13.11 -4.63
N TYR A 75 0.32 -11.83 -5.01
CA TYR A 75 1.36 -10.92 -4.55
C TYR A 75 0.71 -9.62 -4.04
N LYS A 76 1.39 -8.94 -3.13
CA LYS A 76 0.97 -7.64 -2.61
C LYS A 76 2.19 -6.77 -2.34
N TRP A 77 2.12 -5.50 -2.74
CA TRP A 77 3.07 -4.48 -2.31
C TRP A 77 2.71 -3.97 -0.92
N ALA A 78 3.71 -3.87 -0.05
CA ALA A 78 3.57 -3.25 1.26
C ALA A 78 4.49 -2.03 1.32
N PHE A 79 3.90 -0.84 1.37
CA PHE A 79 4.61 0.43 1.38
C PHE A 79 4.84 0.88 2.81
N VAL A 80 6.06 1.29 3.14
CA VAL A 80 6.46 1.73 4.48
C VAL A 80 7.48 2.86 4.39
N ARG A 81 7.21 3.97 5.09
CA ARG A 81 8.19 5.03 5.33
C ARG A 81 8.95 4.74 6.61
N LYS A 82 10.26 4.51 6.47
CA LYS A 82 11.18 4.44 7.60
C LYS A 82 11.45 5.86 8.09
N ARG A 83 11.10 6.11 9.35
CA ARG A 83 11.33 7.38 10.03
C ARG A 83 12.52 7.26 11.00
N ASN A 84 13.28 8.33 11.18
CA ASN A 84 14.34 8.41 12.21
C ASN A 84 13.75 8.74 13.59
N GLU A 85 14.62 8.89 14.60
CA GLU A 85 14.24 9.27 15.98
C GLU A 85 13.50 10.62 16.06
N LYS A 86 13.68 11.50 15.07
CA LYS A 86 13.00 12.79 14.96
C LYS A 86 11.67 12.71 14.21
N GLY A 87 11.28 11.53 13.73
CA GLY A 87 10.07 11.33 12.93
C GLY A 87 10.24 11.66 11.44
N GLU A 88 11.43 12.06 11.00
CA GLU A 88 11.68 12.43 9.61
C GLU A 88 11.82 11.17 8.75
N VAL A 89 11.21 11.18 7.56
CA VAL A 89 11.28 10.05 6.63
C VAL A 89 12.69 9.95 6.04
N VAL A 90 13.42 8.91 6.40
CA VAL A 90 14.78 8.64 5.91
C VAL A 90 14.81 7.71 4.70
N ARG A 91 13.80 6.84 4.56
CA ARG A 91 13.77 5.85 3.48
C ARG A 91 12.35 5.38 3.18
N TYR A 92 12.09 5.18 1.90
CA TYR A 92 10.88 4.55 1.38
C TYR A 92 11.16 3.07 1.08
N LYS A 93 10.20 2.19 1.40
CA LYS A 93 10.29 0.76 1.14
C LYS A 93 8.95 0.21 0.67
#